data_AF-A0A9P6TT14-F1
#
_entry.id   AF-A0A9P6TT14-F1
#
_cell.length_a   1.000
_cell.length_b   1.000
_cell.length_c   1.000
_cell.angle_alpha   90.00
_cell.angle_beta   90.00
_cell.angle_gamma   90.00
#
_symmetry.space_group_name_H-M   'P 1'
#
loop_
_entity.id
_entity.type
_entity.pdbx_description
1 polymer ?
#
loop_
_entity_poly.entity_id
_entity_poly.type
_entity_poly.pdbx_seq_one_letter_code
_entity_poly.pdbx_strand_id
1 'polypeptide(L)'
;MALTATERAARVKLMIFDVDGVLTDGTLYFTCDGDAMKGFNSMDGHGLKLLEQAGISTAIITGRHSKIVERRARELHVPHLYQGISDKLVAFGKLLEAAGVAADECGYMGDDWPDLAVMLRVGFAAAPASAHPEVLGRAHWIANARGGHGAAREVIDTLLRAQHRLPHPSQVVTADNAHTPDYFADDFSISMLDESGVTQYRITAASMIHYEDDAATHATQPAIRAFTPGQPVVTVTGKRAIINADGSIVDLYNNARIVRDAGPADPRMQADSEHFRVLTNDDIIETGKPVKLLRGASQMAANGMIYNNVTREMHLLGQVRGMITASDTAAGGAFRK
;
A
#
# COMPACT_ATOMS: atom_id res chain seq x y z
N MET A 1 -25.48 35.84 -23.31
CA MET A 1 -26.14 34.60 -22.84
C MET A 1 -25.21 33.93 -21.85
N ALA A 2 -25.73 33.31 -20.78
CA ALA A 2 -24.89 32.54 -19.86
C ALA A 2 -24.40 31.26 -20.57
N LEU A 3 -23.12 30.91 -20.41
CA LEU A 3 -22.55 29.68 -20.96
C LEU A 3 -23.17 28.46 -20.28
N THR A 4 -23.50 27.45 -21.08
CA THR A 4 -23.88 26.10 -20.61
C THR A 4 -22.71 25.39 -19.93
N ALA A 5 -23.00 24.34 -19.17
CA ALA A 5 -21.98 23.49 -18.54
C ALA A 5 -20.97 22.95 -19.56
N THR A 6 -21.45 22.48 -20.72
CA THR A 6 -20.60 21.92 -21.79
C THR A 6 -19.69 22.98 -22.41
N GLU A 7 -20.20 24.18 -22.67
CA GLU A 7 -19.39 25.28 -23.22
C GLU A 7 -18.31 25.76 -22.25
N ARG A 8 -18.57 25.68 -20.94
CA ARG A 8 -17.58 25.95 -19.89
C ARG A 8 -16.53 24.84 -19.82
N ALA A 9 -16.97 23.58 -19.81
CA ALA A 9 -16.11 22.39 -19.80
C ALA A 9 -15.11 22.37 -20.97
N ALA A 10 -15.54 22.81 -22.16
CA ALA A 10 -14.70 22.88 -23.35
C ALA A 10 -13.49 23.84 -23.22
N ARG A 11 -13.52 24.77 -22.25
CA ARG A 11 -12.46 25.77 -22.02
C ARG A 11 -11.46 25.36 -20.93
N VAL A 12 -11.73 24.29 -20.20
CA VAL A 12 -10.95 23.89 -19.03
C VAL A 12 -9.57 23.38 -19.44
N LYS A 13 -8.51 24.03 -18.95
CA LYS A 13 -7.10 23.61 -19.09
C LYS A 13 -6.51 23.05 -17.80
N LEU A 14 -7.09 23.41 -16.66
CA LEU A 14 -6.69 22.96 -15.33
C LEU A 14 -7.94 22.54 -14.55
N MET A 15 -8.01 21.29 -14.09
CA MET A 15 -9.09 20.80 -13.24
C MET A 15 -8.61 20.60 -11.80
N ILE A 16 -9.30 21.24 -10.86
CA ILE A 16 -8.96 21.26 -9.43
C ILE A 16 -9.99 20.43 -8.67
N PHE A 17 -9.52 19.61 -7.72
CA PHE A 17 -10.37 18.78 -6.88
C PHE A 17 -10.11 19.07 -5.39
N ASP A 18 -11.18 19.15 -4.59
CA ASP A 18 -11.05 18.85 -3.17
C ASP A 18 -10.83 17.34 -2.96
N VAL A 19 -10.43 16.96 -1.75
CA VAL A 19 -10.24 15.56 -1.36
C VAL A 19 -11.49 15.02 -0.68
N ASP A 20 -11.77 15.52 0.52
CA ASP A 20 -12.79 14.94 1.38
C ASP A 20 -14.17 15.32 0.88
N GLY A 21 -15.03 14.33 0.59
CA GLY A 21 -16.36 14.57 0.01
C GLY A 21 -16.38 14.70 -1.52
N VAL A 22 -15.20 14.72 -2.17
CA VAL A 22 -15.04 14.71 -3.63
C VAL A 22 -14.30 13.47 -4.12
N LEU A 23 -12.99 13.36 -3.85
CA LEU A 23 -12.17 12.19 -4.18
C LEU A 23 -12.34 11.04 -3.17
N THR A 24 -12.87 11.35 -2.00
CA THR A 24 -13.31 10.40 -0.98
C THR A 24 -14.80 10.61 -0.68
N ASP A 25 -15.43 9.69 0.04
CA ASP A 25 -16.83 9.79 0.47
C ASP A 25 -17.05 10.79 1.61
N GLY A 26 -15.99 11.44 2.10
CA GLY A 26 -16.00 12.38 3.23
C GLY A 26 -15.86 11.69 4.60
N THR A 27 -15.84 10.36 4.65
CA THR A 27 -15.65 9.63 5.90
C THR A 27 -14.19 9.72 6.35
N LEU A 28 -13.98 10.07 7.63
CA LEU A 28 -12.66 10.14 8.24
C LEU A 28 -12.45 9.00 9.22
N TYR A 29 -11.45 8.16 8.95
CA TYR A 29 -10.98 7.14 9.88
C TYR A 29 -9.71 7.65 10.57
N PHE A 30 -9.77 7.86 11.88
CA PHE A 30 -8.67 8.46 12.65
C PHE A 30 -8.27 7.60 13.84
N THR A 31 -6.98 7.68 14.17
CA THR A 31 -6.42 7.23 15.45
C THR A 31 -6.17 8.46 16.33
N CYS A 32 -5.62 8.26 17.53
CA CYS A 32 -5.19 9.38 18.39
C CYS A 32 -4.06 10.22 17.78
N ASP A 33 -3.33 9.69 16.79
CA ASP A 33 -2.22 10.37 16.10
C ASP A 33 -2.65 11.09 14.81
N GLY A 34 -3.91 10.97 14.39
CA GLY A 34 -4.47 11.63 13.21
C GLY A 34 -5.11 10.66 12.20
N ASP A 35 -5.12 11.06 10.93
CA ASP A 35 -5.74 10.30 9.82
C ASP A 35 -5.09 8.92 9.68
N ALA A 36 -5.89 7.87 9.87
CA ALA A 36 -5.45 6.47 9.77
C ALA A 36 -5.75 5.86 8.40
N MET A 37 -6.89 6.22 7.79
CA MET A 37 -7.31 5.69 6.49
C MET A 37 -8.21 6.67 5.74
N LYS A 38 -8.09 6.67 4.41
CA LYS A 38 -9.02 7.32 3.47
C LYS A 38 -9.30 6.38 2.31
N GLY A 39 -10.56 6.25 1.91
CA GLY A 39 -10.97 5.48 0.74
C GLY A 39 -10.98 6.36 -0.52
N PHE A 40 -10.27 5.94 -1.57
CA PHE A 40 -10.31 6.59 -2.89
C PHE A 40 -10.91 5.65 -3.93
N ASN A 41 -11.55 6.21 -4.95
CA ASN A 41 -12.11 5.42 -6.03
C ASN A 41 -11.06 5.08 -7.10
N SER A 42 -11.04 3.83 -7.57
CA SER A 42 -10.15 3.41 -8.66
C SER A 42 -10.53 4.03 -10.01
N MET A 43 -11.83 4.22 -10.29
CA MET A 43 -12.28 4.85 -11.53
C MET A 43 -11.91 6.33 -11.61
N ASP A 44 -11.93 7.03 -10.47
CA ASP A 44 -11.46 8.42 -10.37
C ASP A 44 -9.96 8.51 -10.65
N GLY A 45 -9.17 7.57 -10.11
CA GLY A 45 -7.73 7.47 -10.40
C GLY A 45 -7.44 7.26 -11.89
N HIS A 46 -8.19 6.39 -12.57
CA HIS A 46 -8.07 6.23 -14.01
C HIS A 46 -8.46 7.51 -14.77
N GLY A 47 -9.53 8.20 -14.36
CA GLY A 47 -9.93 9.47 -14.96
C GLY A 47 -8.82 10.52 -14.89
N LEU A 48 -8.15 10.66 -13.75
CA LEU A 48 -7.05 11.62 -13.58
C LEU A 48 -5.89 11.35 -14.57
N LYS A 49 -5.56 10.08 -14.82
CA LYS A 49 -4.59 9.69 -15.86
C LYS A 49 -5.07 10.06 -17.27
N LEU A 50 -6.37 9.95 -17.55
CA LEU A 50 -6.93 10.38 -18.84
C LEU A 50 -6.83 11.90 -19.04
N LEU A 51 -7.01 12.71 -17.99
CA LEU A 51 -6.77 14.16 -18.08
C LEU A 51 -5.31 14.47 -18.42
N GLU A 52 -4.37 13.79 -17.76
CA GLU A 52 -2.93 13.93 -18.03
C GLU A 52 -2.62 13.62 -19.51
N GLN A 53 -3.11 12.48 -20.01
CA GLN A 53 -2.95 12.09 -21.42
C GLN A 53 -3.59 13.07 -22.41
N ALA A 54 -4.69 13.71 -22.00
CA ALA A 54 -5.37 14.75 -22.77
C ALA A 54 -4.69 16.13 -22.66
N GLY A 55 -3.61 16.26 -21.88
CA GLY A 55 -2.90 17.51 -21.66
C GLY A 55 -3.69 18.54 -20.85
N ILE A 56 -4.62 18.08 -20.01
CA ILE A 56 -5.36 18.92 -19.05
C ILE A 56 -4.67 18.75 -17.70
N SER A 57 -4.13 19.82 -17.15
CA SER A 57 -3.42 19.77 -15.87
C SER A 57 -4.40 19.51 -14.72
N THR A 58 -3.91 18.93 -13.62
CA THR A 58 -4.72 18.64 -12.44
C THR A 58 -4.12 19.29 -11.19
N ALA A 59 -4.97 19.61 -10.23
CA ALA A 59 -4.55 20.09 -8.92
C ALA A 59 -5.45 19.58 -7.80
N ILE A 60 -4.89 19.49 -6.60
CA ILE A 60 -5.64 19.20 -5.38
C ILE A 60 -5.45 20.36 -4.40
N ILE A 61 -6.56 20.88 -3.86
CA ILE A 61 -6.55 21.88 -2.78
C ILE A 61 -7.44 21.37 -1.65
N THR A 62 -6.82 20.99 -0.53
CA THR A 62 -7.53 20.47 0.65
C THR A 62 -7.14 21.20 1.92
N GLY A 63 -8.12 21.34 2.82
CA GLY A 63 -7.90 21.93 4.14
C GLY A 63 -7.15 21.01 5.10
N ARG A 64 -7.18 19.70 4.88
CA ARG A 64 -6.44 18.73 5.71
C ARG A 64 -5.03 18.54 5.21
N HIS A 65 -4.16 18.06 6.10
CA HIS A 65 -2.82 17.63 5.76
C HIS A 65 -2.67 16.14 6.11
N SER A 66 -2.40 15.31 5.11
CA SER A 66 -2.17 13.87 5.34
C SER A 66 -1.13 13.31 4.38
N LYS A 67 -0.28 12.41 4.88
CA LYS A 67 0.67 11.66 4.05
C LYS A 67 -0.04 10.75 3.03
N ILE A 68 -1.27 10.33 3.34
CA ILE A 68 -2.11 9.49 2.47
C ILE A 68 -2.39 10.24 1.15
N VAL A 69 -2.81 11.50 1.24
CA VAL A 69 -3.09 12.34 0.05
C VAL A 69 -1.80 12.65 -0.72
N GLU A 70 -0.67 12.92 -0.06
CA GLU A 70 0.62 13.11 -0.74
C GLU A 70 1.01 11.90 -1.59
N ARG A 71 0.84 10.70 -1.02
CA ARG A 71 1.17 9.45 -1.70
C ARG A 71 0.24 9.21 -2.88
N ARG A 72 -1.07 9.42 -2.71
CA ARG A 72 -2.06 9.27 -3.79
C ARG A 72 -1.85 10.28 -4.92
N ALA A 73 -1.57 11.54 -4.61
CA ALA A 73 -1.26 12.57 -5.59
C ALA A 73 -0.01 12.21 -6.41
N ARG A 74 1.04 11.70 -5.75
CA ARG A 74 2.27 11.23 -6.42
C ARG A 74 2.01 10.05 -7.34
N GLU A 75 1.23 9.07 -6.89
CA GLU A 75 0.86 7.88 -7.69
C GLU A 75 0.10 8.25 -8.97
N LEU A 76 -0.75 9.27 -8.89
CA LEU A 76 -1.57 9.76 -10.01
C LEU A 76 -0.90 10.91 -10.79
N HIS A 77 0.37 11.20 -10.51
CA HIS A 77 1.14 12.30 -11.12
C HIS A 77 0.44 13.67 -11.09
N VAL A 78 -0.27 13.98 -10.00
CA VAL A 78 -0.90 15.29 -9.82
C VAL A 78 0.21 16.33 -9.59
N PRO A 79 0.41 17.30 -10.51
CA PRO A 79 1.56 18.20 -10.45
C PRO A 79 1.44 19.28 -9.36
N HIS A 80 0.22 19.57 -8.91
CA HIS A 80 -0.05 20.65 -7.97
C HIS A 80 -0.85 20.14 -6.76
N LEU A 81 -0.17 19.93 -5.64
CA LEU A 81 -0.80 19.53 -4.38
C LEU A 81 -0.65 20.63 -3.31
N TYR A 82 -1.77 21.13 -2.82
CA TYR A 82 -1.84 22.09 -1.72
C TYR A 82 -2.65 21.49 -0.56
N GLN A 83 -1.98 21.27 0.57
CA GLN A 83 -2.56 20.69 1.78
C GLN A 83 -2.46 21.64 2.97
N GLY A 84 -3.28 21.40 3.99
CA GLY A 84 -3.32 22.23 5.20
C GLY A 84 -3.80 23.66 4.91
N ILE A 85 -4.62 23.83 3.88
CA ILE A 85 -5.04 25.13 3.38
C ILE A 85 -6.31 25.60 4.10
N SER A 86 -6.17 26.57 4.99
CA SER A 86 -7.33 27.20 5.64
C SER A 86 -8.07 28.19 4.73
N ASP A 87 -7.34 28.86 3.84
CA ASP A 87 -7.90 29.79 2.84
C ASP A 87 -7.61 29.28 1.43
N LYS A 88 -8.60 28.59 0.86
CA LYS A 88 -8.50 28.02 -0.49
C LYS A 88 -8.33 29.09 -1.58
N LEU A 89 -8.77 30.32 -1.34
CA LEU A 89 -8.64 31.41 -2.31
C LEU A 89 -7.18 31.85 -2.47
N VAL A 90 -6.44 31.91 -1.37
CA VAL A 90 -4.99 32.22 -1.40
C VAL A 90 -4.22 31.12 -2.13
N ALA A 91 -4.52 29.85 -1.85
CA ALA A 91 -3.89 28.72 -2.55
C ALA A 91 -4.23 28.72 -4.04
N PHE A 92 -5.49 29.02 -4.39
CA PHE A 92 -5.92 29.14 -5.78
C PHE A 92 -5.16 30.23 -6.54
N GLY A 93 -4.94 31.41 -5.94
CA GLY A 93 -4.12 32.47 -6.56
C GLY A 93 -2.70 32.01 -6.88
N LYS A 94 -2.04 31.34 -5.93
CA LYS A 94 -0.69 30.75 -6.15
C LYS A 94 -0.69 29.69 -7.24
N LEU A 95 -1.73 28.87 -7.30
CA LEU A 95 -1.89 27.86 -8.33
C LEU A 95 -2.03 28.49 -9.72
N LEU A 96 -2.82 29.55 -9.88
CA LEU A 96 -2.96 30.25 -11.16
C LEU A 96 -1.61 30.78 -11.65
N GLU A 97 -0.81 31.38 -10.76
CA GLU A 97 0.54 31.85 -11.08
C GLU A 97 1.47 30.70 -11.48
N ALA A 98 1.48 29.61 -10.71
CA ALA A 98 2.34 28.45 -10.97
C ALA A 98 1.98 27.69 -12.25
N ALA A 99 0.69 27.56 -12.56
CA ALA A 99 0.19 26.86 -13.73
C ALA A 99 0.12 27.74 -15.00
N GLY A 100 0.18 29.07 -14.85
CA GLY A 100 0.13 30.01 -15.98
C GLY A 100 -1.21 30.00 -16.71
N VAL A 101 -2.31 29.76 -15.99
CA VAL A 101 -3.68 29.69 -16.55
C VAL A 101 -4.57 30.78 -15.95
N ALA A 102 -5.57 31.22 -16.70
CA ALA A 102 -6.57 32.16 -16.21
C ALA A 102 -7.68 31.43 -15.44
N ALA A 103 -8.34 32.13 -14.50
CA ALA A 103 -9.38 31.52 -13.67
C ALA A 103 -10.58 31.01 -14.49
N ASP A 104 -10.92 31.66 -15.60
CA ASP A 104 -11.98 31.24 -16.53
C ASP A 104 -11.63 30.00 -17.37
N GLU A 105 -10.35 29.63 -17.40
CA GLU A 105 -9.85 28.37 -17.99
C GLU A 105 -9.69 27.26 -16.94
N CYS A 106 -10.04 27.52 -15.69
CA CYS A 106 -9.99 26.54 -14.62
C CYS A 106 -11.35 25.88 -14.38
N GLY A 107 -11.31 24.61 -14.00
CA GLY A 107 -12.41 23.88 -13.39
C GLY A 107 -12.14 23.60 -11.91
N TYR A 108 -13.17 23.58 -11.08
CA TYR A 108 -13.06 23.18 -9.67
C TYR A 108 -14.23 22.28 -9.28
N MET A 109 -13.95 21.14 -8.64
CA MET A 109 -14.95 20.28 -8.01
C MET A 109 -14.81 20.32 -6.49
N GLY A 110 -15.86 20.81 -5.82
CA GLY A 110 -15.94 20.93 -4.37
C GLY A 110 -17.27 20.39 -3.84
N ASP A 111 -17.33 20.13 -2.54
CA ASP A 111 -18.52 19.57 -1.89
C ASP A 111 -19.10 20.46 -0.78
N ASP A 112 -18.32 21.38 -0.19
CA ASP A 112 -18.78 22.16 0.96
C ASP A 112 -18.42 23.67 0.88
N TRP A 113 -18.83 24.44 1.89
CA TRP A 113 -18.67 25.89 1.98
C TRP A 113 -17.26 26.43 1.70
N PRO A 114 -16.16 25.82 2.20
CA PRO A 114 -14.81 26.32 1.90
C PRO A 114 -14.49 26.34 0.40
N ASP A 115 -15.12 25.46 -0.40
CA ASP A 115 -14.92 25.40 -1.85
C ASP A 115 -15.59 26.53 -2.60
N LEU A 116 -16.69 27.08 -2.06
CA LEU A 116 -17.43 28.19 -2.70
C LEU A 116 -16.54 29.39 -3.00
N ALA A 117 -15.52 29.63 -2.17
CA ALA A 117 -14.55 30.70 -2.39
C ALA A 117 -13.84 30.56 -3.74
N VAL A 118 -13.51 29.33 -4.17
CA VAL A 118 -12.86 29.06 -5.45
C VAL A 118 -13.89 28.82 -6.56
N MET A 119 -14.94 28.04 -6.28
CA MET A 119 -15.98 27.70 -7.25
C MET A 119 -16.66 28.92 -7.88
N LEU A 120 -16.84 30.00 -7.12
CA LEU A 120 -17.45 31.24 -7.63
C LEU A 120 -16.56 32.04 -8.58
N ARG A 121 -15.29 31.67 -8.75
CA ARG A 121 -14.28 32.40 -9.55
C ARG A 121 -13.78 31.63 -10.77
N VAL A 122 -13.94 30.31 -10.77
CA VAL A 122 -13.52 29.45 -11.89
C VAL A 122 -14.51 29.50 -13.06
N GLY A 123 -14.02 29.21 -14.26
CA GLY A 123 -14.86 29.13 -15.46
C GLY A 123 -15.86 27.98 -15.45
N PHE A 124 -15.50 26.87 -14.78
CA PHE A 124 -16.32 25.67 -14.65
C PHE A 124 -16.35 25.20 -13.19
N ALA A 125 -17.54 25.21 -12.58
CA ALA A 125 -17.71 24.81 -11.18
C ALA A 125 -18.53 23.51 -11.16
N ALA A 126 -17.98 22.48 -10.55
CA ALA A 126 -18.57 21.16 -10.47
C ALA A 126 -18.83 20.76 -9.01
N ALA A 127 -19.80 19.88 -8.77
CA ALA A 127 -20.08 19.34 -7.45
C ALA A 127 -20.48 17.86 -7.52
N PRO A 128 -20.05 17.01 -6.57
CA PRO A 128 -20.62 15.67 -6.39
C PRO A 128 -22.12 15.74 -6.04
N ALA A 129 -22.88 14.66 -6.29
CA ALA A 129 -24.30 14.58 -5.90
C ALA A 129 -24.53 14.70 -4.38
N SER A 130 -23.51 14.37 -3.59
CA SER A 130 -23.52 14.42 -2.12
C SER A 130 -23.12 15.78 -1.53
N ALA A 131 -22.80 16.77 -2.37
CA ALA A 131 -22.36 18.08 -1.91
C ALA A 131 -23.44 18.82 -1.10
N HIS A 132 -23.00 19.75 -0.26
CA HIS A 132 -23.88 20.61 0.51
C HIS A 132 -24.84 21.39 -0.42
N PRO A 133 -26.13 21.59 -0.06
CA PRO A 133 -27.11 22.23 -0.93
C PRO A 133 -26.70 23.61 -1.48
N GLU A 134 -25.97 24.40 -0.70
CA GLU A 134 -25.46 25.71 -1.15
C GLU A 134 -24.41 25.58 -2.27
N VAL A 135 -23.63 24.50 -2.27
CA VAL A 135 -22.67 24.19 -3.34
C VAL A 135 -23.41 23.74 -4.59
N LEU A 136 -24.38 22.82 -4.45
CA LEU A 136 -25.22 22.37 -5.56
C LEU A 136 -25.93 23.54 -6.25
N GLY A 137 -26.48 24.49 -5.49
CA GLY A 137 -27.18 25.67 -6.03
C GLY A 137 -26.30 26.64 -6.82
N ARG A 138 -24.96 26.51 -6.73
CA ARG A 138 -23.98 27.40 -7.40
C ARG A 138 -23.08 26.66 -8.40
N ALA A 139 -23.12 25.34 -8.42
CA ALA A 139 -22.37 24.55 -9.38
C ALA A 139 -22.93 24.75 -10.80
N HIS A 140 -22.03 24.86 -11.77
CA HIS A 140 -22.40 24.88 -13.19
C HIS A 140 -22.74 23.48 -13.70
N TRP A 141 -22.20 22.44 -13.06
CA TRP A 141 -22.41 21.04 -13.38
C TRP A 141 -22.44 20.20 -12.10
N ILE A 142 -23.34 19.21 -12.03
CA ILE A 142 -23.50 18.35 -10.86
C ILE A 142 -23.38 16.90 -11.33
N ALA A 143 -22.54 16.12 -10.64
CA ALA A 143 -22.40 14.69 -10.91
C ALA A 143 -23.67 13.93 -10.48
N ASN A 144 -23.93 12.79 -11.09
CA ASN A 144 -24.90 11.83 -10.57
C ASN A 144 -24.29 11.01 -9.44
N ALA A 145 -23.00 10.70 -9.53
CA ALA A 145 -22.26 9.99 -8.51
C ALA A 145 -21.99 10.86 -7.26
N ARG A 146 -21.89 10.19 -6.12
CA ARG A 146 -21.47 10.78 -4.84
C ARG A 146 -19.94 10.89 -4.78
N GLY A 147 -19.42 11.74 -3.89
CA GLY A 147 -17.99 11.83 -3.61
C GLY A 147 -17.39 10.46 -3.27
N GLY A 148 -16.17 10.16 -3.72
CA GLY A 148 -15.51 8.87 -3.51
C GLY A 148 -16.10 7.69 -4.29
N HIS A 149 -17.15 7.91 -5.08
CA HIS A 149 -17.87 6.88 -5.82
C HIS A 149 -17.90 7.12 -7.34
N GLY A 150 -16.91 7.80 -7.89
CA GLY A 150 -16.82 8.06 -9.34
C GLY A 150 -17.24 9.48 -9.76
N ALA A 151 -17.53 10.39 -8.84
CA ALA A 151 -17.94 11.75 -9.18
C ALA A 151 -16.83 12.51 -9.93
N ALA A 152 -15.56 12.33 -9.54
CA ALA A 152 -14.44 12.91 -10.25
C ALA A 152 -14.31 12.29 -11.66
N ARG A 153 -14.54 10.98 -11.80
CA ARG A 153 -14.56 10.31 -13.10
C ARG A 153 -15.66 10.88 -14.02
N GLU A 154 -16.87 11.09 -13.51
CA GLU A 154 -17.97 11.64 -14.30
C GLU A 154 -17.67 13.05 -14.83
N VAL A 155 -17.10 13.93 -13.98
CA VAL A 155 -16.73 15.27 -14.42
C VAL A 155 -15.60 15.22 -15.45
N ILE A 156 -14.61 14.35 -15.27
CA ILE A 156 -13.50 14.16 -16.20
C ILE A 156 -14.01 13.70 -17.57
N ASP A 157 -14.86 12.68 -17.59
CA ASP A 157 -15.49 12.21 -18.82
C ASP A 157 -16.27 13.35 -19.52
N THR A 158 -16.92 14.22 -18.74
CA THR A 158 -17.66 15.38 -19.27
C THR A 158 -16.71 16.40 -19.91
N LEU A 159 -15.58 16.72 -19.26
CA LEU A 159 -14.54 17.59 -19.82
C LEU A 159 -13.98 17.02 -21.12
N LEU A 160 -13.60 15.74 -21.10
CA LEU A 160 -13.02 15.06 -22.26
C LEU A 160 -14.01 14.96 -23.43
N ARG A 161 -15.29 14.71 -23.18
CA ARG A 161 -16.34 14.74 -24.22
C ARG A 161 -16.49 16.14 -24.80
N ALA A 162 -16.56 17.17 -23.94
CA ALA A 162 -16.71 18.56 -24.38
C ALA A 162 -15.52 19.06 -25.23
N GLN A 163 -14.33 18.48 -25.03
CA GLN A 163 -13.13 18.79 -25.79
C GLN A 163 -12.84 17.81 -26.94
N HIS A 164 -13.72 16.83 -27.19
CA HIS A 164 -13.52 15.75 -28.17
C HIS A 164 -12.21 14.95 -27.97
N ARG A 165 -11.84 14.76 -26.70
CA ARG A 165 -10.62 14.05 -26.25
C ARG A 165 -10.90 12.74 -25.52
N LEU A 166 -12.17 12.35 -25.35
CA LEU A 166 -12.50 11.08 -24.71
C LEU A 166 -12.01 9.92 -25.61
N PRO A 167 -11.22 8.97 -25.10
CA PRO A 167 -10.72 7.85 -25.89
C PRO A 167 -11.86 7.05 -26.52
N HIS A 168 -11.71 6.70 -27.79
CA HIS A 168 -12.66 5.82 -28.46
C HIS A 168 -12.38 4.35 -28.06
N PRO A 169 -13.39 3.47 -27.90
CA PRO A 169 -13.18 2.06 -27.56
C PRO A 169 -12.19 1.31 -28.47
N SER A 170 -12.06 1.75 -29.73
CA SER A 170 -11.09 1.20 -30.69
C SER A 170 -9.64 1.65 -30.47
N GLN A 171 -9.42 2.62 -29.57
CA GLN A 171 -8.12 3.12 -29.16
C GLN A 171 -7.73 2.62 -27.77
N VAL A 172 -8.48 1.68 -27.19
CA VAL A 172 -8.09 1.01 -25.95
C VAL A 172 -6.85 0.17 -26.25
N VAL A 173 -5.69 0.79 -26.08
CA VAL A 173 -4.44 0.06 -25.91
C VAL A 173 -4.61 -0.65 -24.57
N THR A 174 -4.59 -1.99 -24.58
CA THR A 174 -4.45 -2.75 -23.35
C THR A 174 -3.18 -2.25 -22.69
N ALA A 175 -3.33 -1.53 -21.58
CA ALA A 175 -2.18 -1.23 -20.75
C ALA A 175 -1.55 -2.58 -20.44
N ASP A 176 -0.25 -2.74 -20.74
CA ASP A 176 0.53 -3.78 -20.10
C ASP A 176 0.17 -3.70 -18.62
N ASN A 177 -0.12 -4.85 -18.00
CA ASN A 177 -0.29 -4.95 -16.55
C ASN A 177 1.00 -4.43 -15.93
N ALA A 178 1.08 -3.12 -15.74
CA ALA A 178 2.21 -2.49 -15.11
C ALA A 178 2.20 -3.00 -13.68
N HIS A 179 3.37 -3.41 -13.20
CA HIS A 179 3.58 -3.84 -11.82
C HIS A 179 3.41 -2.63 -10.90
N THR A 180 2.14 -2.22 -10.74
CA THR A 180 1.69 -0.99 -10.09
C THR A 180 1.05 -1.40 -8.77
N PRO A 181 1.43 -0.76 -7.65
CA PRO A 181 0.83 -1.07 -6.37
C PRO A 181 -0.67 -0.75 -6.32
N ASP A 182 -1.47 -1.63 -5.71
CA ASP A 182 -2.90 -1.43 -5.44
C ASP A 182 -3.18 -1.12 -3.96
N TYR A 183 -2.42 -1.71 -3.03
CA TYR A 183 -2.42 -1.33 -1.61
C TYR A 183 -1.05 -1.45 -0.95
N PHE A 184 -0.88 -0.76 0.16
CA PHE A 184 0.34 -0.76 0.95
C PHE A 184 0.02 -0.54 2.43
N ALA A 185 0.93 -0.92 3.30
CA ALA A 185 0.86 -0.64 4.73
C ALA A 185 2.27 -0.41 5.28
N ASP A 186 2.39 0.48 6.26
CA ASP A 186 3.63 0.72 7.01
C ASP A 186 3.43 0.24 8.46
N ASP A 187 4.50 -0.24 9.10
CA ASP A 187 4.50 -0.74 10.49
C ASP A 187 3.39 -1.76 10.80
N PHE A 188 3.20 -2.74 9.91
CA PHE A 188 2.06 -3.66 9.98
C PHE A 188 2.38 -4.98 10.70
N SER A 189 1.33 -5.63 11.21
CA SER A 189 1.38 -6.95 11.82
C SER A 189 0.16 -7.78 11.44
N ILE A 190 0.37 -8.89 10.72
CA ILE A 190 -0.65 -9.89 10.40
C ILE A 190 -0.48 -11.09 11.32
N SER A 191 -1.56 -11.56 11.95
CA SER A 191 -1.56 -12.80 12.74
C SER A 191 -2.47 -13.83 12.06
N MET A 192 -1.93 -15.01 11.79
CA MET A 192 -2.70 -16.17 11.34
C MET A 192 -3.02 -17.03 12.56
N LEU A 193 -4.29 -17.39 12.69
CA LEU A 193 -4.81 -18.16 13.81
C LEU A 193 -5.10 -19.59 13.35
N ASP A 194 -4.93 -20.56 14.25
CA ASP A 194 -5.43 -21.91 14.03
C ASP A 194 -6.96 -22.00 14.23
N GLU A 195 -7.53 -23.18 14.02
CA GLU A 195 -8.97 -23.42 14.17
C GLU A 195 -9.51 -23.14 15.59
N SER A 196 -8.64 -23.11 16.60
CA SER A 196 -8.98 -22.79 17.98
C SER A 196 -8.88 -21.31 18.31
N GLY A 197 -8.42 -20.48 17.36
CA GLY A 197 -8.20 -19.04 17.52
C GLY A 197 -6.85 -18.69 18.15
N VAL A 198 -5.94 -19.65 18.32
CA VAL A 198 -4.59 -19.40 18.85
C VAL A 198 -3.69 -18.95 17.71
N THR A 199 -2.82 -17.97 17.95
CA THR A 199 -1.87 -17.50 16.93
C THR A 199 -0.89 -18.61 16.56
N GLN A 200 -0.93 -19.05 15.31
CA GLN A 200 0.03 -20.00 14.74
C GLN A 200 1.23 -19.25 14.14
N TYR A 201 0.96 -18.16 13.39
CA TYR A 201 1.98 -17.33 12.80
C TYR A 201 1.72 -15.84 13.02
N ARG A 202 2.81 -15.07 13.13
CA ARG A 202 2.75 -13.61 13.04
C ARG A 202 3.79 -13.10 12.05
N ILE A 203 3.34 -12.30 11.09
CA ILE A 203 4.17 -11.63 10.10
C ILE A 203 4.16 -10.14 10.42
N THR A 204 5.34 -9.55 10.59
CA THR A 204 5.52 -8.11 10.81
C THR A 204 6.52 -7.56 9.81
N ALA A 205 6.35 -6.32 9.35
CA ALA A 205 7.35 -5.64 8.54
C ALA A 205 7.25 -4.11 8.67
N ALA A 206 8.33 -3.41 8.33
CA ALA A 206 8.38 -1.95 8.35
C ALA A 206 7.51 -1.34 7.24
N SER A 207 7.43 -2.00 6.08
CA SER A 207 6.48 -1.65 5.03
C SER A 207 6.10 -2.86 4.18
N MET A 208 4.92 -2.83 3.58
CA MET A 208 4.49 -3.75 2.54
C MET A 208 3.81 -3.02 1.39
N ILE A 209 3.93 -3.59 0.20
CA ILE A 209 3.32 -3.13 -1.04
C ILE A 209 2.78 -4.37 -1.75
N HIS A 210 1.49 -4.38 -2.05
CA HIS A 210 0.87 -5.43 -2.86
C HIS A 210 0.73 -4.96 -4.30
N TYR A 211 0.75 -5.92 -5.23
CA TYR A 211 0.63 -5.70 -6.66
C TYR A 211 -0.49 -6.57 -7.21
N GLU A 212 -1.42 -5.96 -7.95
CA GLU A 212 -2.61 -6.66 -8.48
C GLU A 212 -2.26 -7.65 -9.60
N ASP A 213 -1.18 -7.40 -10.36
CA ASP A 213 -0.83 -8.18 -11.54
C ASP A 213 -0.36 -9.59 -11.21
N ASP A 214 0.40 -9.76 -10.12
CA ASP A 214 0.90 -11.06 -9.66
C ASP A 214 0.35 -11.49 -8.29
N ALA A 215 -0.49 -10.66 -7.67
CA ALA A 215 -1.02 -10.84 -6.32
C ALA A 215 0.07 -11.05 -5.25
N ALA A 216 1.29 -10.54 -5.51
CA ALA A 216 2.41 -10.65 -4.59
C ALA A 216 2.44 -9.44 -3.65
N THR A 217 2.79 -9.72 -2.39
CA THR A 217 3.10 -8.69 -1.40
C THR A 217 4.61 -8.61 -1.19
N HIS A 218 5.20 -7.46 -1.48
CA HIS A 218 6.59 -7.16 -1.18
C HIS A 218 6.70 -6.45 0.17
N ALA A 219 7.46 -7.01 1.10
CA ALA A 219 7.66 -6.45 2.44
C ALA A 219 9.13 -6.11 2.74
N THR A 220 9.38 -5.07 3.52
CA THR A 220 10.73 -4.66 3.97
C THR A 220 10.93 -4.94 5.45
N GLN A 221 12.16 -5.35 5.80
CA GLN A 221 12.52 -5.80 7.15
C GLN A 221 11.51 -6.79 7.77
N PRO A 222 11.11 -7.85 7.05
CA PRO A 222 10.14 -8.81 7.54
C PRO A 222 10.66 -9.61 8.74
N ALA A 223 9.75 -9.94 9.64
CA ALA A 223 9.91 -10.98 10.64
C ALA A 223 8.67 -11.88 10.69
N ILE A 224 8.89 -13.18 10.61
CA ILE A 224 7.85 -14.22 10.67
C ILE A 224 8.11 -15.01 11.93
N ARG A 225 7.13 -15.07 12.83
CA ARG A 225 7.21 -15.83 14.07
C ARG A 225 6.22 -16.99 14.04
N ALA A 226 6.73 -18.20 14.19
CA ALA A 226 5.93 -19.42 14.34
C ALA A 226 5.77 -19.74 15.82
N PHE A 227 4.52 -19.98 16.24
CA PHE A 227 4.14 -20.29 17.60
C PHE A 227 3.55 -21.70 17.64
N THR A 228 4.39 -22.66 18.02
CA THR A 228 3.96 -24.05 18.20
C THR A 228 3.74 -24.29 19.70
N PRO A 229 2.58 -24.81 20.14
CA PRO A 229 2.32 -25.08 21.56
C PRO A 229 3.39 -25.97 22.20
N GLY A 230 3.85 -25.60 23.40
CA GLY A 230 4.85 -26.36 24.16
C GLY A 230 6.26 -26.34 23.57
N GLN A 231 6.49 -25.54 22.54
CA GLN A 231 7.69 -25.56 21.74
C GLN A 231 8.32 -24.15 21.63
N PRO A 232 9.66 -24.01 21.59
CA PRO A 232 10.30 -22.70 21.45
C PRO A 232 9.90 -22.00 20.15
N VAL A 233 9.70 -20.68 20.24
CA VAL A 233 9.37 -19.82 19.10
C VAL A 233 10.47 -19.89 18.05
N VAL A 234 10.06 -20.00 16.79
CA VAL A 234 10.94 -19.87 15.63
C VAL A 234 10.67 -18.54 14.96
N THR A 235 11.70 -17.74 14.79
CA THR A 235 11.64 -16.47 14.07
C THR A 235 12.47 -16.56 12.80
N VAL A 236 11.87 -16.24 11.66
CA VAL A 236 12.57 -16.07 10.38
C VAL A 236 12.56 -14.59 10.02
N THR A 237 13.72 -14.05 9.66
CA THR A 237 13.90 -12.63 9.31
C THR A 237 14.65 -12.50 7.99
N GLY A 238 14.55 -11.32 7.37
CA GLY A 238 15.34 -10.94 6.20
C GLY A 238 15.31 -9.43 6.00
N LYS A 239 15.96 -8.92 4.95
CA LYS A 239 15.83 -7.49 4.57
C LYS A 239 14.61 -7.23 3.69
N ARG A 240 14.18 -8.23 2.92
CA ARG A 240 12.97 -8.17 2.07
C ARG A 240 12.24 -9.50 2.13
N ALA A 241 10.92 -9.48 2.00
CA ALA A 241 10.11 -10.66 1.73
C ALA A 241 9.21 -10.47 0.50
N ILE A 242 8.90 -11.57 -0.17
CA ILE A 242 7.81 -11.70 -1.13
C ILE A 242 6.84 -12.73 -0.54
N ILE A 243 5.59 -12.32 -0.36
CA ILE A 243 4.50 -13.13 0.19
C ILE A 243 3.52 -13.37 -0.95
N ASN A 244 3.10 -14.60 -1.17
CA ASN A 244 2.10 -14.92 -2.19
C ASN A 244 0.68 -14.53 -1.74
N ALA A 245 -0.28 -14.63 -2.65
CA ALA A 245 -1.66 -14.14 -2.48
C ALA A 245 -2.36 -14.62 -1.19
N ASP A 246 -2.16 -15.87 -0.78
CA ASP A 246 -2.81 -16.47 0.39
C ASP A 246 -1.90 -16.52 1.64
N GLY A 247 -0.66 -16.02 1.54
CA GLY A 247 0.31 -16.06 2.63
C GLY A 247 0.84 -17.46 2.96
N SER A 248 0.55 -18.48 2.15
CA SER A 248 1.06 -19.84 2.34
C SER A 248 2.57 -19.96 2.09
N ILE A 249 3.12 -19.05 1.27
CA ILE A 249 4.54 -19.02 0.90
C ILE A 249 5.09 -17.63 1.19
N VAL A 250 6.14 -17.59 2.03
CA VAL A 250 6.90 -16.38 2.27
C VAL A 250 8.37 -16.60 1.95
N ASP A 251 8.84 -15.93 0.90
CA ASP A 251 10.24 -15.92 0.50
C ASP A 251 10.96 -14.72 1.13
N LEU A 252 11.92 -14.97 2.02
CA LEU A 252 12.76 -13.97 2.67
C LEU A 252 14.13 -13.92 2.00
N TYR A 253 14.60 -12.71 1.71
CA TYR A 253 15.82 -12.46 0.94
C TYR A 253 16.79 -11.55 1.70
N ASN A 254 18.05 -11.64 1.30
CA ASN A 254 19.18 -10.77 1.67
C ASN A 254 19.43 -10.78 3.18
N ASN A 255 20.42 -11.57 3.61
CA ASN A 255 20.67 -11.91 5.03
C ASN A 255 19.44 -12.53 5.72
N ALA A 256 18.87 -13.55 5.09
CA ALA A 256 17.78 -14.29 5.69
C ALA A 256 18.31 -15.12 6.88
N ARG A 257 17.60 -15.10 8.01
CA ARG A 257 18.03 -15.75 9.24
C ARG A 257 16.86 -16.43 9.94
N ILE A 258 17.06 -17.69 10.31
CA ILE A 258 16.21 -18.42 11.25
C ILE A 258 16.85 -18.34 12.63
N VAL A 259 16.06 -18.06 13.65
CA VAL A 259 16.42 -18.21 15.06
C VAL A 259 15.34 -19.04 15.74
N ARG A 260 15.75 -20.14 16.36
CA ARG A 260 14.92 -20.89 17.31
C ARG A 260 15.49 -20.68 18.71
N ASP A 261 14.66 -20.21 19.62
CA ASP A 261 15.06 -20.02 21.01
C ASP A 261 15.43 -21.34 21.69
N ALA A 262 16.23 -21.25 22.75
CA ALA A 262 16.59 -22.43 23.53
C ALA A 262 15.34 -23.02 24.21
N GLY A 263 15.22 -24.34 24.13
CA GLY A 263 14.23 -25.10 24.89
C GLY A 263 14.87 -25.84 26.07
N PRO A 264 14.07 -26.52 26.91
CA PRO A 264 14.56 -27.22 28.10
C PRO A 264 15.66 -28.27 27.82
N ALA A 265 15.64 -28.91 26.66
CA ALA A 265 16.61 -29.95 26.25
C ALA A 265 17.34 -29.61 24.94
N ASP A 266 17.10 -28.42 24.38
CA ASP A 266 17.58 -28.06 23.04
C ASP A 266 18.26 -26.69 23.05
N PRO A 267 19.57 -26.60 22.74
CA PRO A 267 20.24 -25.32 22.68
C PRO A 267 19.63 -24.46 21.58
N ARG A 268 19.82 -23.13 21.71
CA ARG A 268 19.44 -22.16 20.69
C ARG A 268 20.04 -22.55 19.34
N MET A 269 19.26 -22.38 18.29
CA MET A 269 19.67 -22.65 16.92
C MET A 269 19.54 -21.39 16.09
N GLN A 270 20.51 -21.16 15.21
CA GLN A 270 20.51 -20.09 14.23
C GLN A 270 20.94 -20.65 12.87
N ALA A 271 20.21 -20.31 11.82
CA ALA A 271 20.62 -20.60 10.45
C ALA A 271 20.64 -19.31 9.63
N ASP A 272 21.71 -19.06 8.89
CA ASP A 272 21.93 -17.89 8.04
C ASP A 272 22.07 -18.30 6.58
N SER A 273 21.33 -17.65 5.70
CA SER A 273 21.37 -17.86 4.24
C SER A 273 21.04 -16.56 3.50
N GLU A 274 21.25 -16.51 2.18
CA GLU A 274 20.78 -15.39 1.36
C GLU A 274 19.26 -15.46 1.08
N HIS A 275 18.66 -16.63 1.29
CA HIS A 275 17.24 -16.86 1.05
C HIS A 275 16.70 -17.95 1.97
N PHE A 276 15.50 -17.76 2.48
CA PHE A 276 14.67 -18.82 3.06
C PHE A 276 13.27 -18.72 2.50
N ARG A 277 12.66 -19.86 2.20
CA ARG A 277 11.23 -20.00 1.90
C ARG A 277 10.54 -20.61 3.10
N VAL A 278 9.49 -19.97 3.59
CA VAL A 278 8.62 -20.47 4.66
C VAL A 278 7.32 -20.94 4.01
N LEU A 279 7.01 -22.22 4.18
CA LEU A 279 5.75 -22.84 3.82
C LEU A 279 4.90 -22.89 5.09
N THR A 280 4.01 -21.92 5.26
CA THR A 280 3.29 -21.72 6.53
C THR A 280 2.26 -22.82 6.80
N ASN A 281 1.67 -23.40 5.75
CA ASN A 281 0.72 -24.52 5.86
C ASN A 281 1.39 -25.82 6.32
N ASP A 282 2.66 -26.03 5.96
CA ASP A 282 3.38 -27.28 6.23
C ASP A 282 4.34 -27.19 7.42
N ASP A 283 4.51 -25.98 8.00
CA ASP A 283 5.51 -25.70 9.03
C ASP A 283 6.94 -26.02 8.58
N ILE A 284 7.23 -25.81 7.29
CA ILE A 284 8.53 -26.09 6.67
C ILE A 284 9.25 -24.79 6.34
N ILE A 285 10.54 -24.75 6.65
CA ILE A 285 11.45 -23.69 6.20
C ILE A 285 12.55 -24.33 5.36
N GLU A 286 12.72 -23.86 4.13
CA GLU A 286 13.70 -24.41 3.20
C GLU A 286 14.58 -23.34 2.56
N THR A 287 15.75 -23.77 2.10
CA THR A 287 16.63 -22.97 1.25
C THR A 287 17.42 -23.85 0.31
N GLY A 288 17.43 -23.47 -0.96
CA GLY A 288 18.36 -24.00 -1.96
C GLY A 288 19.68 -23.22 -2.02
N LYS A 289 19.89 -22.25 -1.12
CA LYS A 289 21.10 -21.43 -1.05
C LYS A 289 22.02 -21.92 0.07
N PRO A 290 23.35 -21.68 -0.04
CA PRO A 290 24.29 -22.04 1.00
C PRO A 290 23.87 -21.50 2.36
N VAL A 291 23.85 -22.38 3.35
CA VAL A 291 23.41 -22.07 4.71
C VAL A 291 24.54 -22.30 5.70
N LYS A 292 24.64 -21.43 6.70
CA LYS A 292 25.46 -21.63 7.90
C LYS A 292 24.54 -21.86 9.08
N LEU A 293 24.79 -22.92 9.82
CA LEU A 293 23.98 -23.36 10.94
C LEU A 293 24.83 -23.36 12.22
N LEU A 294 24.28 -22.75 13.26
CA LEU A 294 24.83 -22.74 14.62
C LEU A 294 23.79 -23.40 15.54
N ARG A 295 24.19 -24.41 16.30
CA ARG A 295 23.34 -25.04 17.34
C ARG A 295 24.19 -25.26 18.59
N GLY A 296 24.02 -24.40 19.59
CA GLY A 296 24.94 -24.34 20.73
C GLY A 296 26.38 -24.10 20.25
N ALA A 297 27.33 -24.95 20.68
CA ALA A 297 28.71 -24.90 20.22
C ALA A 297 28.95 -25.55 18.83
N SER A 298 27.98 -26.31 18.31
CA SER A 298 28.10 -26.98 17.02
C SER A 298 27.89 -26.01 15.86
N GLN A 299 28.72 -26.10 14.83
CA GLN A 299 28.66 -25.26 13.63
C GLN A 299 28.70 -26.13 12.38
N MET A 300 27.81 -25.86 11.44
CA MET A 300 27.70 -26.60 10.17
C MET A 300 27.48 -25.62 9.02
N ALA A 301 27.90 -26.02 7.82
CA ALA A 301 27.59 -25.36 6.58
C ALA A 301 27.12 -26.40 5.56
N ALA A 302 26.12 -26.04 4.76
CA ALA A 302 25.55 -26.90 3.72
C ALA A 302 25.17 -26.08 2.48
N ASN A 303 24.94 -26.74 1.35
CA ASN A 303 24.50 -26.07 0.11
C ASN A 303 23.02 -25.67 0.15
N GLY A 304 22.25 -26.30 1.02
CA GLY A 304 20.85 -26.01 1.26
C GLY A 304 20.37 -26.68 2.55
N MET A 305 19.13 -26.43 2.92
CA MET A 305 18.52 -26.98 4.12
C MET A 305 17.01 -27.06 3.97
N ILE A 306 16.42 -28.08 4.58
CA ILE A 306 15.00 -28.17 4.86
C ILE A 306 14.86 -28.37 6.37
N TYR A 307 13.99 -27.61 7.01
CA TYR A 307 13.74 -27.69 8.43
C TYR A 307 12.24 -27.78 8.67
N ASN A 308 11.80 -28.87 9.29
CA ASN A 308 10.42 -29.07 9.70
C ASN A 308 10.26 -28.60 11.15
N ASN A 309 9.43 -27.58 11.36
CA ASN A 309 9.25 -26.97 12.65
C ASN A 309 8.40 -27.82 13.61
N VAL A 310 7.50 -28.67 13.08
CA VAL A 310 6.67 -29.60 13.87
C VAL A 310 7.52 -30.76 14.40
N THR A 311 8.22 -31.47 13.51
CA THR A 311 9.01 -32.67 13.86
C THR A 311 10.39 -32.32 14.43
N ARG A 312 10.84 -31.06 14.28
CA ARG A 312 12.19 -30.58 14.61
C ARG A 312 13.30 -31.25 13.80
N GLU A 313 12.96 -31.91 12.70
CA GLU A 313 13.93 -32.54 11.81
C GLU A 313 14.58 -31.51 10.89
N MET A 314 15.88 -31.66 10.69
CA MET A 314 16.67 -30.80 9.82
C MET A 314 17.46 -31.63 8.82
N HIS A 315 17.22 -31.37 7.54
CA HIS A 315 17.85 -32.04 6.43
C HIS A 315 18.82 -31.04 5.78
N LEU A 316 20.12 -31.30 5.90
CA LEU A 316 21.14 -30.52 5.21
C LEU A 316 21.40 -31.11 3.83
N LEU A 317 21.37 -30.27 2.80
CA LEU A 317 21.42 -30.69 1.40
C LEU A 317 22.80 -30.44 0.79
N GLY A 318 23.22 -31.35 -0.11
CA GLY A 318 24.46 -31.23 -0.87
C GLY A 318 25.71 -31.47 -0.03
N GLN A 319 26.76 -30.67 -0.25
CA GLN A 319 28.00 -30.80 0.53
C GLN A 319 27.81 -30.21 1.91
N VAL A 320 27.98 -31.05 2.95
CA VAL A 320 27.87 -30.65 4.35
C VAL A 320 29.25 -30.73 5.01
N ARG A 321 29.65 -29.67 5.71
CA ARG A 321 30.88 -29.62 6.51
C ARG A 321 30.60 -28.92 7.84
N GLY A 322 31.22 -29.38 8.92
CA GLY A 322 31.00 -28.77 10.22
C GLY A 322 31.75 -29.45 11.34
N MET A 323 31.65 -28.84 12.52
CA MET A 323 32.10 -29.38 13.78
C MET A 323 30.89 -29.59 14.68
N ILE A 324 30.68 -30.84 15.09
CA ILE A 324 29.66 -31.20 16.06
C ILE A 324 30.35 -31.34 17.41
N THR A 325 29.87 -30.57 18.39
CA THR A 325 30.37 -30.63 19.77
C THR A 325 29.41 -31.47 20.60
N ALA A 326 29.94 -32.30 21.51
CA ALA A 326 29.12 -33.03 22.46
C ALA A 326 28.28 -32.06 23.29
N SER A 327 27.03 -32.40 23.58
CA SER A 327 26.19 -31.59 24.46
C SER A 327 26.76 -31.61 25.88
N ASP A 328 26.88 -30.45 26.53
CA ASP A 328 27.22 -30.31 27.95
C ASP A 328 26.07 -30.78 28.86
N THR A 329 25.57 -32.00 28.67
CA THR A 329 24.58 -32.66 29.54
C THR A 329 25.19 -33.75 30.42
N ALA A 330 26.49 -33.67 30.68
CA ALA A 330 27.20 -34.54 31.62
C ALA A 330 27.63 -33.77 32.90
N ALA A 331 26.66 -33.26 33.67
CA ALA A 331 26.91 -32.84 35.05
C ALA A 331 25.65 -33.06 35.91
N GLY A 332 25.50 -34.25 36.50
CA GLY A 332 24.38 -34.53 37.39
C GLY A 332 24.20 -35.97 37.87
N GLY A 333 24.95 -36.94 37.36
CA GLY A 333 24.93 -38.32 37.87
C GLY A 333 26.01 -38.54 38.91
N ALA A 334 25.76 -38.18 40.16
CA ALA A 334 26.62 -38.59 41.27
C ALA A 334 26.64 -40.14 41.34
N PHE A 335 27.81 -40.74 41.10
CA PHE A 335 28.07 -42.11 41.51
C PHE A 335 27.88 -42.20 43.03
N ARG A 336 26.79 -42.85 43.48
CA ARG A 336 26.72 -43.42 44.81
C ARG A 336 27.21 -44.87 44.72
N LYS A 337 28.26 -45.16 45.47
CA LYS A 337 28.67 -46.51 45.86
C LYS A 337 27.60 -47.15 46.72
#